data_AF-A0AAD8BAX1-F1
#
_entry.id   AF-A0AAD8BAX1-F1
#
_cell.length_a   1.000
_cell.length_b   1.000
_cell.length_c   1.000
_cell.angle_alpha   90.00
_cell.angle_beta   90.00
_cell.angle_gamma   90.00
#
_symmetry.space_group_name_H-M   'P 1'
#
loop_
_entity.id
_entity.type
_entity.pdbx_description
1 polymer ?
#
loop_
_entity_poly.entity_id
_entity_poly.type
_entity_poly.pdbx_seq_one_letter_code
_entity_poly.pdbx_strand_id
1 'polypeptide(L)'
;MWSTSSKQIVTDILALNGTMWSTSSKQIVTDILALNGTMWSTSSKQIVTDILALNGTMWSTSSKQIVTDILALNGTMWSTSSKQIVTDILALNGTMWSTSSKQIVTDIPALNGTMWSTSNCCSLFDSNGSADLENKLLGVWSESVEYLLDMDPAFQLTGLVALVNGE
;
A
#
# COMPACT_ATOMS: atom_id res chain seq x y z
N MET A 1 -13.87 -15.28 3.82
CA MET A 1 -14.65 -14.80 2.63
C MET A 1 -13.69 -14.67 1.45
N TRP A 2 -14.10 -15.08 0.25
CA TRP A 2 -13.30 -15.04 -0.98
C TRP A 2 -14.00 -14.18 -2.04
N SER A 3 -13.26 -13.28 -2.69
CA SER A 3 -13.74 -12.44 -3.79
C SER A 3 -12.77 -12.53 -4.98
N THR A 4 -13.31 -12.80 -6.16
CA THR A 4 -12.55 -12.90 -7.41
C THR A 4 -13.20 -12.05 -8.50
N SER A 5 -12.47 -11.12 -9.10
CA SER A 5 -12.95 -10.33 -10.25
C SER A 5 -11.81 -9.92 -11.17
N SER A 6 -12.12 -9.49 -12.39
CA SER A 6 -11.11 -8.87 -13.26
C SER A 6 -10.81 -7.43 -12.83
N LYS A 7 -11.81 -6.68 -12.36
CA LYS A 7 -11.71 -5.28 -11.95
C LYS A 7 -12.62 -5.01 -10.75
N GLN A 8 -12.12 -4.30 -9.75
CA GLN A 8 -12.86 -3.99 -8.53
C GLN A 8 -12.57 -2.59 -8.03
N ILE A 9 -13.62 -1.82 -7.75
CA ILE A 9 -13.55 -0.63 -6.91
C ILE A 9 -14.28 -1.01 -5.63
N VAL A 10 -13.58 -0.94 -4.50
CA VAL A 10 -14.13 -1.28 -3.19
C VAL A 10 -13.88 -0.11 -2.27
N THR A 11 -14.90 0.32 -1.53
CA THR A 11 -14.71 1.34 -0.50
C THR A 11 -13.93 0.72 0.65
N ASP A 12 -14.52 -0.28 1.31
CA ASP A 12 -13.92 -0.88 2.50
C ASP A 12 -13.78 -2.39 2.39
N ILE A 13 -12.65 -2.89 2.87
CA ILE A 13 -12.37 -4.31 3.02
C ILE A 13 -12.06 -4.59 4.49
N LEU A 14 -12.92 -5.35 5.15
CA LEU A 14 -12.87 -5.59 6.60
C LEU A 14 -12.70 -7.08 6.90
N ALA A 15 -11.60 -7.45 7.56
CA ALA A 15 -11.37 -8.77 8.13
C ALA A 15 -11.34 -8.67 9.67
N LEU A 16 -12.45 -9.06 10.32
CA LEU A 16 -12.58 -9.08 11.77
C LEU A 16 -12.52 -10.51 12.30
N ASN A 17 -11.59 -10.81 13.21
CA ASN A 17 -11.46 -12.10 13.90
C ASN A 17 -11.53 -13.33 12.95
N GLY A 18 -10.98 -13.20 11.75
CA GLY A 18 -11.15 -14.20 10.70
C GLY A 18 -10.20 -13.99 9.53
N THR A 19 -10.34 -14.83 8.50
CA THR A 19 -9.49 -14.77 7.31
C THR A 19 -10.26 -14.33 6.08
N MET A 20 -9.70 -13.38 5.35
CA MET A 20 -10.25 -12.89 4.10
C MET A 20 -9.21 -13.01 2.98
N TRP A 21 -9.67 -13.44 1.79
CA TRP A 21 -8.87 -13.43 0.59
C TRP A 21 -9.55 -12.60 -0.50
N SER A 22 -8.77 -11.75 -1.15
CA SER A 22 -9.16 -10.96 -2.31
C SER A 22 -8.22 -11.30 -3.46
N THR A 23 -8.77 -11.54 -4.65
CA THR A 23 -7.98 -11.70 -5.86
C THR A 23 -8.60 -10.92 -7.00
N SER A 24 -7.80 -10.08 -7.66
CA SER A 24 -8.27 -9.27 -8.78
C SER A 24 -7.19 -8.99 -9.81
N SER A 25 -7.54 -8.67 -11.06
CA SER A 25 -6.51 -8.18 -11.99
C SER A 25 -6.18 -6.71 -11.74
N LYS A 26 -7.19 -5.87 -11.51
CA LYS A 26 -7.04 -4.46 -11.13
C LYS A 26 -7.96 -4.13 -9.95
N GLN A 27 -7.44 -3.43 -8.95
CA GLN A 27 -8.23 -3.02 -7.79
C GLN A 27 -7.89 -1.61 -7.34
N ILE A 28 -8.93 -0.85 -7.03
CA ILE A 28 -8.85 0.35 -6.20
C ILE A 28 -9.60 0.05 -4.91
N VAL A 29 -8.93 0.23 -3.79
CA VAL A 29 -9.55 0.15 -2.46
C VAL A 29 -9.33 1.47 -1.75
N THR A 30 -10.35 2.00 -1.08
CA THR A 30 -10.13 3.12 -0.16
C THR A 30 -9.49 2.59 1.10
N ASP A 31 -10.19 1.76 1.86
CA ASP A 31 -9.73 1.29 3.16
C ASP A 31 -9.61 -0.24 3.22
N ILE A 32 -8.49 -0.69 3.77
CA ILE A 32 -8.26 -2.10 4.10
C ILE A 32 -7.98 -2.23 5.59
N LEU A 33 -8.87 -2.91 6.33
CA LEU A 33 -8.74 -3.15 7.76
C LEU A 33 -8.64 -4.64 8.09
N ALA A 34 -7.59 -5.03 8.80
CA ALA A 34 -7.47 -6.32 9.47
C ALA A 34 -7.43 -6.12 10.99
N LEU A 35 -8.51 -6.50 11.68
CA LEU A 35 -8.62 -6.43 13.14
C LEU A 35 -8.64 -7.83 13.74
N ASN A 36 -7.58 -8.20 14.47
CA ASN A 36 -7.36 -9.55 15.02
C ASN A 36 -7.58 -10.67 13.97
N GLY A 37 -7.37 -10.34 12.70
CA GLY A 37 -7.70 -11.17 11.56
C GLY A 37 -6.54 -11.25 10.59
N THR A 38 -6.68 -12.10 9.58
CA THR A 38 -5.68 -12.28 8.54
C THR A 38 -6.27 -11.90 7.19
N MET A 39 -5.57 -11.06 6.45
CA MET A 39 -5.97 -10.69 5.10
C MET A 39 -4.91 -11.08 4.08
N TRP A 40 -5.37 -11.64 2.97
CA TRP A 40 -4.57 -11.92 1.79
C TRP A 40 -5.16 -11.19 0.59
N SER A 41 -4.36 -10.37 -0.08
CA SER A 41 -4.73 -9.71 -1.33
C SER A 41 -3.72 -10.04 -2.41
N THR A 42 -4.22 -10.47 -3.56
CA THR A 42 -3.40 -10.70 -4.75
C THR A 42 -3.98 -9.90 -5.90
N SER A 43 -3.16 -9.06 -6.52
CA SER A 43 -3.60 -8.36 -7.73
C SER A 43 -2.49 -8.12 -8.76
N SER A 44 -2.84 -7.93 -10.04
CA SER A 44 -1.81 -7.46 -10.99
C SER A 44 -1.50 -5.97 -10.76
N LYS A 45 -2.54 -5.19 -10.47
CA LYS A 45 -2.46 -3.75 -10.19
C LYS A 45 -3.35 -3.39 -9.00
N GLN A 46 -2.76 -2.81 -7.96
CA GLN A 46 -3.49 -2.28 -6.81
C GLN A 46 -3.23 -0.79 -6.62
N ILE A 47 -4.26 -0.04 -6.22
CA ILE A 47 -4.18 1.25 -5.54
C ILE A 47 -4.96 1.10 -4.25
N VAL A 48 -4.36 1.48 -3.13
CA VAL A 48 -5.01 1.50 -1.83
C VAL A 48 -4.75 2.85 -1.19
N THR A 49 -5.77 3.51 -0.65
CA THR A 49 -5.54 4.74 0.12
C THR A 49 -4.98 4.35 1.49
N ASP A 50 -5.73 3.60 2.28
CA ASP A 50 -5.36 3.27 3.65
C ASP A 50 -5.29 1.76 3.88
N ILE A 51 -4.23 1.34 4.57
CA ILE A 51 -4.08 -0.02 5.08
C ILE A 51 -3.83 -0.01 6.58
N LEU A 52 -4.75 -0.58 7.34
CA LEU A 52 -4.66 -0.70 8.79
C LEU A 52 -4.67 -2.17 9.25
N ALA A 53 -3.58 -2.59 9.90
CA ALA A 53 -3.47 -3.86 10.60
C ALA A 53 -3.39 -3.63 12.11
N LEU A 54 -4.47 -3.96 12.82
CA LEU A 54 -4.55 -3.85 14.28
C LEU A 54 -4.59 -5.25 14.91
N ASN A 55 -3.50 -5.64 15.58
CA ASN A 55 -3.29 -7.01 16.09
C ASN A 55 -3.54 -8.10 15.03
N GLY A 56 -3.49 -7.73 13.76
CA GLY A 56 -3.84 -8.57 12.62
C GLY A 56 -2.64 -8.77 11.72
N THR A 57 -2.80 -9.65 10.74
CA THR A 57 -1.76 -9.94 9.75
C THR A 57 -2.28 -9.64 8.36
N MET A 58 -1.50 -8.92 7.56
CA MET A 58 -1.83 -8.64 6.17
C MET A 58 -0.74 -9.10 5.22
N TRP A 59 -1.15 -9.74 4.14
CA TRP A 59 -0.33 -10.15 3.02
C TRP A 59 -0.86 -9.54 1.74
N SER A 60 -0.04 -8.75 1.07
CA SER A 60 -0.33 -8.21 -0.24
C SER A 60 0.71 -8.69 -1.24
N THR A 61 0.25 -9.17 -2.40
CA THR A 61 1.12 -9.50 -3.53
C THR A 61 0.58 -8.81 -4.78
N SER A 62 1.43 -8.02 -5.44
CA SER A 62 1.03 -7.44 -6.73
C SER A 62 2.16 -7.23 -7.72
N SER A 63 1.85 -7.09 -9.01
CA SER A 63 2.91 -6.69 -9.96
C SER A 63 3.27 -5.21 -9.80
N LYS A 64 2.25 -4.37 -9.57
CA LYS A 64 2.40 -2.96 -9.26
C LYS A 64 1.45 -2.59 -8.11
N GLN A 65 1.96 -1.87 -7.12
CA GLN A 65 1.19 -1.40 -5.97
C GLN A 65 1.45 0.09 -5.73
N ILE A 66 0.37 0.82 -5.47
CA ILE A 66 0.45 2.13 -4.81
C ILE A 66 -0.35 2.04 -3.53
N VAL A 67 0.25 2.50 -2.44
CA VAL A 67 -0.42 2.65 -1.16
C VAL A 67 -0.13 4.04 -0.64
N THR A 68 -1.14 4.79 -0.20
CA THR A 68 -0.87 6.09 0.40
C THR A 68 -0.38 5.89 1.83
N ASP A 69 -1.21 5.29 2.67
CA ASP A 69 -0.95 5.14 4.09
C ASP A 69 -0.94 3.68 4.53
N ILE A 70 0.06 3.36 5.34
CA ILE A 70 0.14 2.07 6.01
C ILE A 70 0.32 2.26 7.50
N LEU A 71 -0.63 1.72 8.28
CA LEU A 71 -0.57 1.67 9.72
C LEU A 71 -0.57 0.21 10.24
N ALA A 72 0.50 -0.17 10.92
CA ALA A 72 0.60 -1.44 11.64
C ALA A 72 0.71 -1.20 13.14
N LEU A 73 -0.36 -1.49 13.88
CA LEU A 73 -0.41 -1.38 15.34
C LEU A 73 -0.47 -2.77 15.97
N ASN A 74 0.64 -3.20 16.60
CA ASN A 74 0.83 -4.57 17.09
C ASN A 74 0.54 -5.66 16.03
N GLY A 75 0.48 -5.26 14.76
CA GLY A 75 0.13 -6.10 13.63
C GLY A 75 1.37 -6.45 12.81
N THR A 76 1.18 -7.35 11.85
CA THR A 76 2.22 -7.72 10.90
C THR A 76 1.75 -7.44 9.48
N MET A 77 2.58 -6.78 8.67
CA MET A 77 2.31 -6.56 7.26
C MET A 77 3.43 -7.10 6.38
N TRP A 78 3.03 -7.82 5.34
CA TRP A 78 3.90 -8.32 4.29
C TRP A 78 3.41 -7.80 2.95
N SER A 79 4.28 -7.11 2.23
CA SER A 79 4.03 -6.72 0.85
C SER A 79 5.10 -7.25 -0.08
N THR A 80 4.70 -7.78 -1.22
CA THR A 80 5.61 -8.17 -2.30
C THR A 80 5.12 -7.59 -3.61
N SER A 81 5.99 -6.85 -4.31
CA SER A 81 5.65 -6.37 -5.64
C SER A 81 6.81 -6.19 -6.61
N SER A 82 6.55 -6.12 -7.92
CA SER A 82 7.62 -5.75 -8.85
C SER A 82 7.91 -4.24 -8.78
N LYS A 83 6.87 -3.42 -8.61
CA LYS A 83 6.99 -1.98 -8.30
C LYS A 83 6.06 -1.62 -7.14
N GLN A 84 6.61 -0.95 -6.13
CA GLN A 84 5.84 -0.43 -5.01
C GLN A 84 6.10 1.07 -4.85
N ILE A 85 5.02 1.81 -4.65
CA ILE A 85 5.05 3.18 -4.14
C ILE A 85 4.26 3.17 -2.84
N VAL A 86 4.87 3.65 -1.77
CA VAL A 86 4.20 3.87 -0.49
C VAL A 86 4.48 5.31 -0.06
N THR A 87 3.45 6.08 0.28
CA THR A 87 3.71 7.44 0.76
C THR A 87 4.18 7.37 2.21
N ASP A 88 3.31 6.91 3.11
CA ASP A 88 3.56 6.96 4.54
C ASP A 88 3.41 5.61 5.21
N ILE A 89 4.34 5.32 6.12
CA ILE A 89 4.34 4.08 6.88
C ILE A 89 4.52 4.35 8.36
N LEU A 90 3.49 4.04 9.15
CA LEU A 90 3.53 4.07 10.60
C LEU A 90 3.50 2.64 11.17
N ALA A 91 4.58 2.25 11.84
CA ALA A 91 4.66 0.99 12.58
C ALA A 91 4.79 1.26 14.08
N LEU A 92 3.74 0.96 14.84
CA LEU A 92 3.71 1.10 16.31
C LEU A 92 3.64 -0.29 16.94
N ASN A 93 4.75 -0.73 17.54
CA ASN A 93 4.92 -2.11 18.05
C ASN A 93 4.58 -3.22 17.02
N GLY A 94 4.51 -2.85 15.74
CA GLY A 94 4.17 -3.74 14.63
C GLY A 94 5.41 -4.20 13.88
N THR A 95 5.22 -5.13 12.95
CA THR A 95 6.25 -5.58 12.03
C THR A 95 5.82 -5.33 10.60
N MET A 96 6.70 -4.75 9.80
CA MET A 96 6.50 -4.64 8.36
C MET A 96 7.64 -5.27 7.59
N TRP A 97 7.26 -6.05 6.59
CA TRP A 97 8.16 -6.56 5.57
C TRP A 97 7.68 -6.08 4.19
N SER A 98 8.57 -5.44 3.44
CA SER A 98 8.35 -5.20 2.01
C SER A 98 9.47 -5.77 1.16
N THR A 99 9.11 -6.37 0.03
CA THR A 99 10.06 -6.81 -0.98
C THR A 99 9.61 -6.31 -2.34
N SER A 100 10.49 -5.59 -3.04
CA SER A 100 10.18 -5.19 -4.40
C SER A 100 11.39 -5.04 -5.34
N SER A 101 11.16 -5.09 -6.65
CA SER A 101 12.27 -4.79 -7.60
C SER A 101 12.55 -3.29 -7.68
N LYS A 102 11.52 -2.46 -7.52
CA LYS A 102 11.60 -1.00 -7.37
C LYS A 102 10.67 -0.56 -6.24
N GLN A 103 11.23 0.15 -5.27
CA GLN A 103 10.46 0.70 -4.15
C GLN A 103 10.72 2.20 -4.01
N ILE A 104 9.64 2.94 -3.80
CA ILE A 104 9.69 4.31 -3.31
C ILE A 104 8.89 4.38 -2.02
N VAL A 105 9.50 4.90 -0.95
CA VAL A 105 8.84 5.17 0.34
C VAL A 105 9.20 6.58 0.80
N THR A 106 8.21 7.43 1.10
CA THR A 106 8.46 8.85 1.41
C THR A 106 8.59 9.19 2.88
N ASP A 107 7.82 8.57 3.77
CA ASP A 107 8.00 8.74 5.21
C ASP A 107 7.80 7.43 5.98
N ILE A 108 8.61 7.24 7.02
CA ILE A 108 8.62 6.06 7.87
C ILE A 108 8.79 6.45 9.33
N PRO A 109 7.72 6.88 10.01
CA PRO A 109 7.70 6.89 11.46
C PRO A 109 7.58 5.46 12.03
N ALA A 110 8.64 4.97 12.69
CA ALA A 110 8.59 3.72 13.46
C ALA A 110 8.80 4.00 14.95
N LEU A 111 7.81 3.65 15.77
CA LEU A 111 7.90 3.75 17.22
C LEU A 111 7.79 2.34 17.82
N ASN A 112 8.91 1.80 18.29
CA ASN A 112 9.03 0.42 18.80
C ASN A 112 8.57 -0.68 17.82
N GLY A 113 8.34 -0.34 16.55
CA GLY A 113 8.07 -1.29 15.47
C GLY A 113 9.35 -1.72 14.76
N THR A 114 9.25 -2.78 13.96
CA THR A 114 10.33 -3.25 13.09
C THR A 114 9.91 -3.16 11.64
N MET A 115 10.83 -2.70 10.79
CA MET A 115 10.62 -2.67 9.34
C MET A 115 11.82 -3.28 8.63
N TRP A 116 11.55 -4.20 7.72
CA TRP A 116 12.51 -4.71 6.75
C TRP A 116 12.01 -4.43 5.33
N SER A 117 12.87 -3.78 4.54
CA SER A 117 12.66 -3.62 3.12
C SER A 117 13.83 -4.22 2.34
N THR A 118 13.52 -4.97 1.30
CA THR A 118 14.50 -5.45 0.32
C THR A 118 14.11 -4.98 -1.07
N SER A 119 14.95 -4.14 -1.67
CA SER A 119 14.75 -3.71 -3.06
C SER A 119 16.03 -3.61 -3.86
N ASN A 120 15.96 -3.97 -5.14
CA ASN A 120 17.08 -3.85 -6.07
C ASN A 120 17.35 -2.39 -6.48
N CYS A 121 16.38 -1.51 -6.27
CA CYS A 121 16.48 -0.07 -6.43
C CYS A 121 15.46 0.55 -5.46
N CYS A 122 15.89 0.92 -4.25
CA CYS A 122 15.04 1.66 -3.31
C CYS A 122 15.56 3.08 -3.11
N SER A 123 14.62 4.02 -3.19
CA SER A 123 14.77 5.35 -2.61
C SER A 123 13.89 5.39 -1.36
N LEU A 124 14.53 5.15 -0.21
CA LEU A 124 13.92 5.37 1.10
C LEU A 124 14.20 6.81 1.47
N PHE A 125 13.16 7.61 1.70
CA PHE A 125 13.29 8.96 2.18
C PHE A 125 12.88 8.97 3.66
N ASP A 126 13.78 9.42 4.53
CA ASP A 126 13.44 9.70 5.92
C ASP A 126 13.03 11.17 6.06
N SER A 127 12.20 11.44 7.06
CA SER A 127 11.73 12.78 7.43
C SER A 127 12.84 13.69 8.00
N ASN A 128 14.12 13.26 8.00
CA ASN A 128 15.25 14.00 8.57
C ASN A 128 16.12 14.74 7.51
N GLY A 129 15.83 14.61 6.21
CA GLY A 129 16.60 15.23 5.12
C GLY A 129 15.91 16.43 4.42
N SER A 130 16.00 17.63 5.02
CA SER A 130 15.25 18.86 4.70
C SER A 130 15.67 19.68 3.45
N ALA A 131 16.03 19.09 2.30
CA ALA A 131 16.35 19.93 1.12
C ALA A 131 15.78 19.47 -0.23
N ASP A 132 14.99 18.39 -0.29
CA ASP A 132 14.54 17.86 -1.57
C ASP A 132 13.14 17.24 -1.52
N LEU A 133 12.32 17.59 -0.51
CA LEU A 133 10.96 17.05 -0.37
C LEU A 133 10.09 17.34 -1.59
N GLU A 134 10.17 18.54 -2.17
CA GLU A 134 9.33 18.92 -3.32
C GLU A 134 9.65 18.09 -4.57
N ASN A 135 10.92 17.91 -4.96
CA ASN A 135 11.23 17.06 -6.12
C ASN A 135 10.96 15.57 -5.84
N LYS A 136 11.11 15.12 -4.58
CA LYS A 136 10.79 13.75 -4.15
C LYS A 136 9.30 13.46 -4.27
N LEU A 137 8.45 14.35 -3.75
CA LEU A 137 7.00 14.26 -3.87
C LEU A 137 6.55 14.33 -5.33
N LEU A 138 7.13 15.23 -6.14
CA LEU A 138 6.86 15.31 -7.57
C LEU A 138 7.24 14.03 -8.33
N GLY A 139 8.32 13.36 -7.95
CA GLY A 139 8.72 12.06 -8.52
C GLY A 139 7.71 10.96 -8.20
N VAL A 140 7.26 10.86 -6.95
CA VAL A 140 6.21 9.93 -6.51
C VAL A 140 4.89 10.22 -7.21
N TRP A 141 4.50 11.50 -7.29
CA TRP A 141 3.30 11.93 -8.01
C TRP A 141 3.37 11.55 -9.49
N SER A 142 4.51 11.79 -10.15
CA SER A 142 4.69 11.46 -11.56
C SER A 142 4.55 9.95 -11.81
N GLU A 143 5.20 9.10 -11.02
CA GLU A 143 5.09 7.65 -11.19
C GLU A 143 3.68 7.14 -10.84
N SER A 144 3.02 7.77 -9.86
CA SER A 144 1.65 7.41 -9.47
C SER A 144 0.63 7.79 -10.54
N VAL A 145 0.79 8.96 -11.16
CA VAL A 145 -0.02 9.40 -12.30
C VAL A 145 0.24 8.52 -13.52
N GLU A 146 1.49 8.19 -13.86
CA GLU A 146 1.79 7.25 -14.95
C GLU A 146 1.12 5.90 -14.73
N TYR A 147 1.14 5.42 -13.49
CA TYR A 147 0.46 4.17 -13.14
C TYR A 147 -1.06 4.23 -13.34
N LEU A 148 -1.68 5.36 -12.97
CA LEU A 148 -3.09 5.63 -13.24
C LEU A 148 -3.37 5.70 -14.74
N LEU A 149 -2.49 6.29 -15.55
CA LEU A 149 -2.67 6.34 -17.00
C LEU A 149 -2.68 4.94 -17.62
N ASP A 150 -1.96 3.97 -17.03
CA ASP A 150 -2.02 2.55 -17.44
C ASP A 150 -3.29 1.81 -16.91
N MET A 151 -4.12 2.44 -16.08
CA MET A 151 -5.41 1.91 -15.61
C MET A 151 -6.51 2.15 -16.65
N ASP A 152 -7.62 1.44 -16.48
CA ASP A 152 -8.82 1.69 -17.29
C ASP A 152 -9.35 3.11 -16.99
N PRO A 153 -9.84 3.88 -17.98
CA PRO A 153 -10.39 5.23 -17.76
C PRO A 153 -11.45 5.30 -16.65
N ALA A 154 -12.26 4.26 -16.45
CA ALA A 154 -13.25 4.19 -15.37
C ALA A 154 -12.62 4.18 -13.96
N PHE A 155 -11.33 3.85 -13.86
CA PHE A 155 -10.56 3.77 -12.62
C PHE A 155 -9.63 4.97 -12.44
N GLN A 156 -9.39 5.77 -13.48
CA GLN A 156 -8.47 6.91 -13.41
C GLN A 156 -9.01 8.01 -12.49
N LEU A 157 -10.30 8.36 -12.60
CA LEU A 157 -10.88 9.39 -11.75
C LEU A 157 -10.88 8.95 -10.28
N THR A 158 -11.37 7.74 -10.00
CA THR A 158 -11.41 7.19 -8.64
C THR A 158 -10.01 7.00 -8.06
N GLY A 159 -9.05 6.58 -8.88
CA GLY A 159 -7.67 6.40 -8.47
C GLY A 159 -6.95 7.73 -8.23
N LEU A 160 -7.23 8.76 -9.04
CA LEU A 160 -6.72 10.11 -8.81
C LEU A 160 -7.29 10.69 -7.51
N VAL A 161 -8.59 10.52 -7.28
CA VAL A 161 -9.25 10.93 -6.03
C VAL A 161 -8.65 10.18 -4.83
N ALA A 162 -8.37 8.88 -4.97
CA ALA A 162 -7.73 8.07 -3.93
C ALA A 162 -6.30 8.51 -3.60
N LEU A 163 -5.54 8.99 -4.60
CA LEU A 163 -4.21 9.57 -4.39
C LEU A 163 -4.30 10.95 -3.71
N VAL A 164 -5.18 11.83 -4.20
CA VAL A 164 -5.32 13.21 -3.68
C VAL A 164 -5.90 13.23 -2.28
N ASN A 165 -6.82 12.32 -1.94
CA ASN A 165 -7.47 12.32 -0.63
C ASN A 165 -6.64 11.64 0.48
N GLY A 166 -5.55 10.96 0.14
CA GLY A 166 -4.64 10.39 1.14
C GLY A 166 -3.43 11.30 1.44
N GLU A 167 -3.39 12.54 0.94
CA GLU A 167 -2.38 13.55 1.30
C GLU A 167 -2.79 14.43 2.50
#